data_AF-A0A9W4T3Z8-F1
#
_entry.id   AF-A0A9W4T3Z8-F1
#
_cell.length_a   1.000
_cell.length_b   1.000
_cell.length_c   1.000
_cell.angle_alpha   90.00
_cell.angle_beta   90.00
_cell.angle_gamma   90.00
#
_symmetry.space_group_name_H-M   'P 1'
#
loop_
_entity.id
_entity.type
_entity.pdbx_description
1 polymer ?
#
loop_
_entity_poly.entity_id
_entity_poly.type
_entity_poly.pdbx_seq_one_letter_code
_entity_poly.pdbx_strand_id
1 'polypeptide(L)' 'DLAQLPPVYGLPIYKCSEWKLFYPLFLRQPQRQIQDLQYYNALQEIRLNEMS' A
#
# COMPACT_ATOMS: atom_id res chain seq x y z
N ASP A 1 -4.00 -2.51 -2.43
CA ASP A 1 -2.94 -1.67 -1.83
C ASP A 1 -2.72 -0.48 -2.75
N LEU A 2 -2.82 0.74 -2.24
CA LEU A 2 -2.76 1.98 -3.05
C LEU A 2 -1.34 2.36 -3.48
N ALA A 3 -0.31 1.73 -2.90
CA ALA A 3 1.10 1.96 -3.26
C ALA A 3 1.58 1.06 -4.41
N GLN A 4 0.71 0.20 -4.95
CA GLN A 4 1.03 -0.65 -6.09
C GLN A 4 0.92 0.11 -7.42
N LEU A 5 1.08 -0.62 -8.52
CA LEU A 5 0.97 -0.06 -9.87
C LEU A 5 -0.35 0.72 -10.05
N PRO A 6 -0.29 1.90 -10.69
CA PRO A 6 -1.49 2.64 -11.02
C PRO A 6 -2.31 1.89 -12.09
N PRO A 7 -3.58 2.27 -12.27
CA PRO A 7 -4.37 1.80 -13.40
C PRO A 7 -3.63 2.05 -14.73
N VAL A 8 -3.72 1.10 -15.67
CA VAL A 8 -3.16 1.28 -17.03
C VAL A 8 -3.83 2.47 -17.74
N TYR A 9 -5.12 2.69 -17.47
CA TYR A 9 -5.90 3.81 -17.97
C TYR A 9 -6.75 4.42 -16.85
N GLY A 10 -7.03 5.72 -16.97
CA GLY A 10 -7.87 6.45 -16.01
C GLY A 10 -7.11 6.96 -14.79
N LEU A 11 -7.85 7.22 -13.71
CA LEU A 11 -7.33 7.80 -12.48
C LEU A 11 -7.39 6.77 -11.33
N PRO A 12 -6.47 6.85 -10.34
CA PRO A 12 -6.58 6.05 -9.14
C PRO A 12 -7.92 6.23 -8.43
N ILE A 13 -8.45 5.15 -7.84
CA ILE A 13 -9.80 5.15 -7.24
C ILE A 13 -9.99 6.23 -6.17
N TYR A 14 -8.95 6.57 -5.41
CA TYR A 14 -9.02 7.62 -4.39
C TYR A 14 -9.21 9.04 -4.94
N LYS A 15 -9.18 9.22 -6.27
CA LYS A 15 -9.52 10.48 -6.93
C LYS A 15 -11.02 10.62 -7.24
N CYS A 16 -11.84 9.58 -7.09
CA CYS A 16 -13.29 9.68 -7.34
C CYS A 16 -14.03 10.40 -6.20
N SER A 17 -15.18 11.02 -6.51
CA SER A 17 -16.02 11.72 -5.54
C SER A 17 -16.54 10.79 -4.44
N GLU A 18 -16.88 9.57 -4.84
CA GLU A 18 -17.47 8.53 -4.00
C GLU A 18 -16.47 7.97 -2.99
N TRP A 19 -15.15 8.16 -3.22
CA TRP A 19 -14.12 7.71 -2.28
C TRP A 19 -14.30 8.29 -0.88
N LYS A 20 -14.87 9.50 -0.78
CA LYS A 20 -15.17 10.16 0.50
C LYS A 20 -16.23 9.43 1.33
N LEU A 21 -17.03 8.57 0.70
CA LEU A 21 -18.02 7.72 1.37
C LEU A 21 -17.37 6.45 1.97
N PHE A 22 -16.13 6.15 1.58
CA PHE A 22 -15.40 4.98 2.04
C PHE A 22 -14.53 5.30 3.26
N TYR A 23 -14.58 4.43 4.27
CA TYR A 23 -13.76 4.50 5.48
C TYR A 23 -12.72 3.37 5.47
N PRO A 24 -11.51 3.58 4.92
CA PRO A 24 -10.53 2.52 4.78
C PRO A 24 -10.00 2.05 6.13
N LEU A 25 -9.92 0.72 6.29
CA LEU A 25 -9.18 0.08 7.37
C LEU A 25 -7.77 -0.27 6.87
N PHE A 26 -6.75 0.17 7.60
CA PHE A 26 -5.35 -0.10 7.28
C PHE A 26 -4.81 -1.22 8.18
N LEU A 27 -4.46 -2.34 7.57
CA LEU A 27 -3.80 -3.45 8.26
C LEU A 27 -2.33 -3.13 8.52
N ARG A 28 -1.79 -3.56 9.67
CA ARG A 28 -0.41 -3.27 10.10
C ARG A 28 0.48 -4.49 10.27
N GLN A 29 -0.11 -5.69 10.36
CA GLN A 29 0.64 -6.92 10.61
C GLN A 29 0.80 -7.72 9.31
N PRO A 30 2.05 -7.99 8.86
CA PRO A 30 2.27 -8.85 7.71
C PRO A 30 2.05 -10.32 8.07
N GLN A 31 1.30 -11.04 7.24
CA GLN A 31 1.17 -12.50 7.35
C GLN A 31 2.14 -13.23 6.43
N ARG A 32 2.41 -12.70 5.23
CA ARG A 32 3.21 -13.39 4.21
C ARG A 32 4.70 -13.48 4.58
N GLN A 33 5.28 -12.38 5.04
CA GLN A 33 6.70 -12.30 5.42
C GLN A 33 6.89 -12.40 6.94
N ILE A 34 5.93 -12.94 7.71
CA ILE A 34 5.98 -12.92 9.17
C ILE A 34 7.22 -13.62 9.76
N GLN A 35 7.77 -14.59 9.03
CA GLN A 35 8.97 -15.33 9.42
C GLN A 35 10.28 -14.57 9.16
N ASP A 36 10.23 -13.47 8.39
CA ASP A 36 11.38 -12.65 8.04
C ASP A 36 11.01 -11.15 8.09
N LEU A 37 11.09 -10.60 9.29
CA LEU A 37 10.76 -9.19 9.54
C LEU A 37 11.76 -8.22 8.88
N GLN A 38 13.00 -8.64 8.66
CA GLN A 38 13.98 -7.79 7.97
C GLN A 38 13.63 -7.65 6.50
N TYR A 39 13.29 -8.76 5.85
CA TYR A 39 12.77 -8.74 4.47
C TYR A 39 11.47 -7.92 4.38
N TYR A 40 10.55 -8.08 5.33
CA TYR A 40 9.35 -7.26 5.38
C TYR A 40 9.66 -5.75 5.47
N ASN A 41 10.58 -5.35 6.34
CA ASN A 41 10.95 -3.94 6.52
C ASN A 41 11.57 -3.35 5.25
N ALA A 42 12.46 -4.08 4.58
CA ALA A 42 13.01 -3.66 3.30
C ALA A 42 11.91 -3.46 2.23
N LEU A 43 10.88 -4.32 2.21
CA LEU A 43 9.72 -4.11 1.33
C LEU A 43 8.88 -2.89 1.71
N GLN A 44 8.80 -2.52 3.00
CA GLN A 44 8.11 -1.30 3.43
C GLN A 44 8.87 -0.04 3.01
N GLU A 45 10.19 -0.03 3.15
CA GLU A 45 11.05 1.07 2.69
C GLU A 45 10.89 1.29 1.18
N ILE A 46 10.94 0.22 0.38
CA ILE A 46 10.68 0.29 -1.07
C ILE A 46 9.28 0.83 -1.36
N ARG A 47 8.26 0.32 -0.65
CA ARG A 47 6.86 0.71 -0.84
C ARG A 47 6.61 2.19 -0.56
N LEU A 48 7.30 2.76 0.43
CA LEU A 48 7.15 4.16 0.84
C LEU A 48 8.18 5.09 0.18
N ASN A 49 9.11 4.53 -0.60
CA ASN A 49 10.23 5.25 -1.20
C ASN A 49 11.12 5.92 -0.14
N GLU A 50 11.32 5.23 0.97
CA GLU A 50 12.13 5.63 2.14
C GLU A 50 13.39 4.76 2.23
N MET A 51 14.15 4.68 1.13
CA MET A 51 15.38 3.87 1.09
C MET A 51 16.46 4.55 1.96
N SER A 52 16.68 4.01 3.17
CA SER A 52 17.70 4.47 4.14
C SER A 52 18.99 3.70 4.07
#